data_AF-A0A6G5AGT4-F1
#
_entry.id   AF-A0A6G5AGT4-F1
#
_cell.length_a   1.000
_cell.length_b   1.000
_cell.length_c   1.000
_cell.angle_alpha   90.00
_cell.angle_beta   90.00
_cell.angle_gamma   90.00
#
_symmetry.space_group_name_H-M   'P 1'
#
loop_
_entity.id
_entity.type
_entity.pdbx_description
1 polymer ?
#
loop_
_entity_poly.entity_id
_entity_poly.type
_entity_poly.pdbx_seq_one_letter_code
_entity_poly.pdbx_strand_id
1 'polypeptide(L)'
;LPGFETPILRSAAKFYQASKDPSVRHAMLRTVKMIADAVHPDKLQEQYVFYSRGELVNEMQQMLKAENPVLVTSTTRSLVLMALASLVKLDPPLPPSEISALVTMAVSRVYPLPLRNPPIAFDDAASGDQAQNHSELVAGSLSALDQFLAELLSKDRTPDNLQLIIRVLVPWLNSKQEYERERCLNSIWELMMLYSSHIESGVFRMFNCFGFVLGTLVPRCTDSSISIRNTALTCIHLSLEINNKSQSLSSKEDTDFHGVDDLQSNIQKSDPETFHMISKELAKTLAKKAPSIQLLSLAETLLQGLKDPVPSSSSGAAHVLSGLLQLRGAELRAEVAHFVEGLHQQLSHIHSPQTQSEALEVVRTLAQHHSSLVVNALLTYPLPYDKHVCECWSALAKDPAMGASIVNHLLEMLDNQGSTEYQPDPKSQRGTIRVAVRDVLAAICALQEMFNTAGMESCAKEAFGQVFSALLLAAASYVGVSAVSFTPTTT
;
A
#
# COMPACT_ATOMS: atom_id res chain seq x y z
N LEU A 1 39.87 -22.98 -12.16
CA LEU A 1 38.41 -23.16 -12.39
C LEU A 1 37.81 -22.41 -13.60
N PRO A 2 38.41 -21.40 -14.28
CA PRO A 2 37.76 -20.82 -15.45
C PRO A 2 37.77 -21.84 -16.61
N GLY A 3 36.58 -22.24 -17.07
CA GLY A 3 36.41 -23.13 -18.24
C GLY A 3 35.62 -24.42 -18.04
N PHE A 4 35.15 -24.76 -16.82
CA PHE A 4 34.25 -25.92 -16.64
C PHE A 4 32.77 -25.59 -16.93
N GLU A 5 32.38 -24.31 -16.84
CA GLU A 5 30.99 -23.87 -17.06
C GLU A 5 30.52 -24.21 -18.48
N THR A 6 31.27 -23.76 -19.48
CA THR A 6 30.89 -23.87 -20.89
C THR A 6 30.72 -25.33 -21.34
N PRO A 7 31.61 -26.27 -21.02
CA PRO A 7 31.42 -27.68 -21.34
C PRO A 7 30.20 -28.31 -20.66
N ILE A 8 29.99 -28.06 -19.36
CA ILE A 8 28.88 -28.64 -18.61
C ILE A 8 27.54 -28.09 -19.11
N LEU A 9 27.44 -26.77 -19.29
CA LEU A 9 26.22 -26.13 -19.76
C LEU A 9 25.93 -26.43 -21.23
N ARG A 10 26.95 -26.51 -22.09
CA ARG A 10 26.77 -26.93 -23.49
C ARG A 10 26.29 -28.38 -23.58
N SER A 11 26.82 -29.27 -22.73
CA SER A 11 26.36 -30.66 -22.66
C SER A 11 24.89 -30.71 -22.22
N ALA A 12 24.55 -30.02 -21.13
CA ALA A 12 23.19 -29.97 -20.59
C ALA A 12 22.18 -29.35 -21.57
N ALA A 13 22.54 -28.24 -22.23
CA ALA A 13 21.73 -27.58 -23.25
C ALA A 13 21.49 -28.46 -24.49
N LYS A 14 22.50 -29.23 -24.92
CA LYS A 14 22.38 -30.16 -26.06
C LYS A 14 21.34 -31.26 -25.78
N PHE A 15 21.33 -31.84 -24.58
CA PHE A 15 20.34 -32.85 -24.20
C PHE A 15 18.94 -32.28 -24.06
N TYR A 16 18.82 -31.05 -23.56
CA TYR A 16 17.55 -30.34 -23.43
C TYR A 16 16.93 -30.02 -24.80
N GLN A 17 17.68 -29.39 -25.71
CA GLN A 17 17.16 -29.01 -27.04
C GLN A 17 16.76 -30.21 -27.90
N ALA A 18 17.38 -31.38 -27.65
CA ALA A 18 17.12 -32.59 -28.42
C ALA A 18 15.93 -33.43 -27.91
N SER A 19 15.40 -33.15 -26.71
CA SER A 19 14.39 -34.00 -26.08
C SER A 19 13.07 -33.29 -25.77
N LYS A 20 11.96 -33.91 -26.15
CA LYS A 20 10.60 -33.51 -25.75
C LYS A 20 10.12 -34.19 -24.46
N ASP A 21 10.94 -35.07 -23.88
CA ASP A 21 10.61 -35.85 -22.69
C ASP A 21 10.61 -34.98 -21.42
N PRO A 22 9.48 -34.91 -20.67
CA PRO A 22 9.41 -34.23 -19.38
C PRO A 22 10.49 -34.66 -18.37
N SER A 23 10.90 -35.94 -18.38
CA SER A 23 11.93 -36.46 -17.47
C SER A 23 13.30 -35.84 -17.75
N VAL A 24 13.64 -35.57 -19.02
CA VAL A 24 14.88 -34.89 -19.40
C VAL A 24 14.85 -33.43 -18.94
N ARG A 25 13.70 -32.75 -19.06
CA ARG A 25 13.52 -31.39 -18.54
C ARG A 25 13.69 -31.34 -17.02
N HIS A 26 13.12 -32.29 -16.28
CA HIS A 26 13.27 -32.37 -14.82
C HIS A 26 14.71 -32.66 -14.40
N ALA A 27 15.41 -33.54 -15.11
CA ALA A 27 16.83 -33.80 -14.87
C ALA A 27 17.69 -32.55 -15.10
N MET A 28 17.39 -31.76 -16.14
CA MET A 28 18.05 -30.49 -16.41
C MET A 28 17.86 -29.49 -15.27
N LEU A 29 16.63 -29.29 -14.79
CA LEU A 29 16.34 -28.38 -13.67
C LEU A 29 17.12 -28.75 -12.41
N ARG A 30 17.18 -30.04 -12.08
CA ARG A 30 17.98 -30.54 -10.95
C ARG A 30 19.48 -30.31 -11.19
N THR A 31 19.96 -30.52 -12.42
CA THR A 31 21.36 -30.30 -12.79
C THR A 31 21.74 -28.82 -12.61
N VAL A 32 20.91 -27.89 -13.09
CA VAL A 32 21.12 -26.44 -12.90
C VAL A 32 21.22 -26.08 -11.42
N LYS A 33 20.27 -26.58 -10.62
CA LYS A 33 20.29 -26.41 -9.16
C LYS A 33 21.60 -26.93 -8.54
N MET A 34 22.00 -28.15 -8.89
CA MET A 34 23.21 -28.78 -8.36
C MET A 34 24.49 -28.02 -8.75
N ILE A 35 24.57 -27.52 -9.98
CA ILE A 35 25.69 -26.68 -10.44
C ILE A 35 25.72 -25.40 -9.60
N ALA A 36 24.60 -24.69 -9.49
CA ALA A 36 24.52 -23.46 -8.70
C ALA A 36 24.91 -23.70 -7.24
N ASP A 37 24.41 -24.76 -6.61
CA ASP A 37 24.79 -25.12 -5.24
C ASP A 37 26.29 -25.45 -5.12
N ALA A 38 26.88 -26.11 -6.10
CA ALA A 38 28.28 -26.53 -6.07
C ALA A 38 29.26 -25.36 -6.27
N VAL A 39 28.89 -24.36 -7.08
CA VAL A 39 29.71 -23.17 -7.32
C VAL A 39 29.48 -22.05 -6.31
N HIS A 40 28.57 -22.24 -5.35
CA HIS A 40 28.35 -21.28 -4.27
C HIS A 40 29.63 -21.14 -3.42
N PRO A 41 30.04 -19.92 -3.02
CA PRO A 41 31.28 -19.70 -2.26
C PRO A 41 31.42 -20.56 -1.01
N ASP A 42 30.34 -20.74 -0.24
CA ASP A 42 30.35 -21.60 0.96
C ASP A 42 30.68 -23.08 0.69
N LYS A 43 30.41 -23.58 -0.53
CA LYS A 43 30.76 -24.95 -0.91
C LYS A 43 32.09 -25.03 -1.65
N LEU A 44 32.33 -24.08 -2.55
CA LEU A 44 33.54 -24.04 -3.35
C LEU A 44 34.77 -23.64 -2.54
N GLN A 45 34.56 -22.94 -1.41
CA GLN A 45 35.60 -22.38 -0.55
C GLN A 45 36.50 -21.37 -1.30
N GLU A 46 36.00 -20.82 -2.41
CA GLU A 46 36.67 -19.82 -3.24
C GLU A 46 35.65 -18.77 -3.71
N GLN A 47 36.10 -17.53 -3.91
CA GLN A 47 35.27 -16.51 -4.56
C GLN A 47 35.16 -16.84 -6.04
N TYR A 48 33.93 -17.01 -6.50
CA TYR A 48 33.65 -17.44 -7.87
C TYR A 48 32.43 -16.73 -8.44
N VAL A 49 32.60 -16.14 -9.62
CA VAL A 49 31.51 -15.51 -10.38
C VAL A 49 31.06 -16.50 -11.44
N PHE A 50 29.81 -16.92 -11.35
CA PHE A 50 29.21 -17.85 -12.30
C PHE A 50 28.67 -17.07 -13.51
N TYR A 51 29.44 -16.99 -14.60
CA TYR A 51 29.15 -16.07 -15.71
C TYR A 51 27.89 -16.45 -16.50
N SER A 52 27.58 -17.74 -16.60
CA SER A 52 26.35 -18.22 -17.25
C SER A 52 25.08 -18.10 -16.40
N ARG A 53 25.15 -17.50 -15.20
CA ARG A 53 23.97 -17.35 -14.32
C ARG A 53 22.82 -16.63 -15.01
N GLY A 54 23.08 -15.51 -15.69
CA GLY A 54 22.04 -14.70 -16.32
C GLY A 54 21.26 -15.46 -17.40
N GLU A 55 21.98 -16.23 -18.22
CA GLU A 55 21.36 -17.09 -19.25
C GLU A 55 20.44 -18.14 -18.62
N LEU A 56 20.90 -18.79 -17.53
CA LEU A 56 20.12 -19.80 -16.84
C LEU A 56 18.91 -19.22 -16.11
N VAL A 57 19.05 -18.06 -15.48
CA VAL A 57 17.92 -17.35 -14.86
C VAL A 57 16.86 -17.01 -15.92
N ASN A 58 17.26 -16.52 -17.09
CA ASN A 58 16.35 -16.24 -18.20
C ASN A 58 15.66 -17.51 -18.71
N GLU A 59 16.40 -18.62 -18.87
CA GLU A 59 15.81 -19.91 -19.28
C GLU A 59 14.80 -20.42 -18.23
N MET A 60 15.11 -20.32 -16.93
CA MET A 60 14.18 -20.66 -15.85
C MET A 60 12.92 -19.80 -15.92
N GLN A 61 13.06 -18.48 -16.14
CA GLN A 61 11.92 -17.58 -16.32
C GLN A 61 11.05 -17.98 -17.52
N GLN A 62 11.65 -18.35 -18.65
CA GLN A 62 10.90 -18.77 -19.84
C GLN A 62 10.13 -20.06 -19.58
N MET A 63 10.74 -21.05 -18.92
CA MET A 63 10.07 -22.28 -18.53
C MET A 63 8.91 -22.02 -17.57
N LEU A 64 9.09 -21.16 -16.57
CA LEU A 64 8.02 -20.82 -15.63
C LEU A 64 6.89 -20.04 -16.30
N LYS A 65 7.22 -19.14 -17.24
CA LYS A 65 6.23 -18.39 -18.06
C LYS A 65 5.37 -19.31 -18.93
N ALA A 66 5.94 -20.42 -19.41
CA ALA A 66 5.25 -21.38 -20.26
C ALA A 66 4.24 -22.25 -19.48
N GLU A 67 4.39 -22.37 -18.16
CA GLU A 67 3.45 -23.09 -17.30
C GLU A 67 2.09 -22.38 -17.21
N ASN A 68 1.01 -23.15 -17.16
CA ASN A 68 -0.36 -22.63 -17.17
C ASN A 68 -0.72 -21.82 -15.90
N PRO A 69 -1.44 -20.68 -16.01
CA PRO A 69 -2.07 -19.94 -14.94
C PRO A 69 -2.51 -20.67 -13.68
N VAL A 70 -3.34 -21.67 -14.00
CA VAL A 70 -4.45 -22.18 -13.19
C VAL A 70 -4.41 -23.71 -13.12
N LEU A 71 -3.63 -24.37 -14.00
CA LEU A 71 -3.50 -25.83 -14.02
C LEU A 71 -2.09 -26.25 -13.63
N VAL A 72 -1.97 -27.10 -12.60
CA VAL A 72 -0.72 -27.75 -12.23
C VAL A 72 -0.82 -29.25 -12.47
N THR A 73 0.06 -29.77 -13.33
CA THR A 73 0.03 -31.18 -13.76
C THR A 73 1.36 -31.89 -13.54
N SER A 74 2.39 -31.16 -13.12
CA SER A 74 3.73 -31.70 -12.89
C SER A 74 4.51 -30.87 -11.87
N THR A 75 5.61 -31.42 -11.38
CA THR A 75 6.58 -30.76 -10.48
C THR A 75 7.47 -29.73 -11.19
N THR A 76 7.19 -29.38 -12.44
CA THR A 76 8.03 -28.47 -13.24
C THR A 76 8.15 -27.10 -12.56
N ARG A 77 7.04 -26.50 -12.09
CA ARG A 77 7.07 -25.20 -11.37
C ARG A 77 8.01 -25.24 -10.16
N SER A 78 7.84 -26.24 -9.29
CA SER A 78 8.65 -26.35 -8.08
C SER A 78 10.12 -26.57 -8.42
N LEU A 79 10.45 -27.43 -9.39
CA LEU A 79 11.83 -27.65 -9.82
C LEU A 79 12.48 -26.39 -10.42
N VAL A 80 11.74 -25.59 -11.19
CA VAL A 80 12.21 -24.29 -11.72
C VAL A 80 12.48 -23.31 -10.59
N LEU A 81 11.55 -23.18 -9.63
CA LEU A 81 11.70 -22.29 -8.48
C LEU A 81 12.88 -22.71 -7.59
N MET A 82 13.09 -24.01 -7.37
CA MET A 82 14.25 -24.52 -6.65
C MET A 82 15.58 -24.23 -7.35
N ALA A 83 15.62 -24.31 -8.69
CA ALA A 83 16.79 -23.93 -9.46
C ALA A 83 17.06 -22.41 -9.38
N LEU A 84 16.01 -21.59 -9.50
CA LEU A 84 16.09 -20.14 -9.27
C LEU A 84 16.59 -19.83 -7.86
N ALA A 85 16.07 -20.50 -6.83
CA ALA A 85 16.48 -20.35 -5.44
C ALA A 85 17.98 -20.57 -5.26
N SER A 86 18.58 -21.57 -5.93
CA SER A 86 20.04 -21.77 -5.91
C SER A 86 20.80 -20.72 -6.73
N LEU A 87 20.28 -20.30 -7.88
CA LEU A 87 20.95 -19.32 -8.75
C LEU A 87 21.03 -17.92 -8.13
N VAL A 88 19.99 -17.48 -7.42
CA VAL A 88 19.95 -16.11 -6.83
C VAL A 88 20.88 -15.94 -5.64
N LYS A 89 21.34 -17.03 -5.01
CA LYS A 89 22.36 -16.98 -3.94
C LYS A 89 23.75 -16.60 -4.45
N LEU A 90 24.02 -16.83 -5.73
CA LEU A 90 25.36 -16.65 -6.30
C LEU A 90 25.75 -15.17 -6.35
N ASP A 91 27.06 -14.91 -6.38
CA ASP A 91 27.60 -13.56 -6.58
C ASP A 91 27.70 -13.17 -8.06
N PRO A 92 27.53 -11.87 -8.38
CA PRO A 92 27.13 -10.75 -7.49
C PRO A 92 25.61 -10.71 -7.20
N PRO A 93 25.12 -10.01 -6.16
CA PRO A 93 23.67 -9.84 -5.94
C PRO A 93 22.93 -9.32 -7.19
N LEU A 94 21.68 -9.75 -7.38
CA LEU A 94 20.85 -9.27 -8.49
C LEU A 94 20.43 -7.80 -8.24
N PRO A 95 20.32 -6.97 -9.28
CA PRO A 95 19.82 -5.61 -9.13
C PRO A 95 18.32 -5.60 -8.74
N PRO A 96 17.84 -4.56 -8.04
CA PRO A 96 16.44 -4.50 -7.56
C PRO A 96 15.38 -4.70 -8.64
N SER A 97 15.60 -4.19 -9.85
CA SER A 97 14.65 -4.33 -10.98
C SER A 97 14.51 -5.78 -11.44
N GLU A 98 15.61 -6.55 -11.47
CA GLU A 98 15.58 -7.97 -11.80
C GLU A 98 14.92 -8.80 -10.71
N ILE A 99 15.18 -8.48 -9.43
CA ILE A 99 14.48 -9.09 -8.30
C ILE A 99 12.97 -8.88 -8.42
N SER A 100 12.52 -7.64 -8.64
CA SER A 100 11.10 -7.35 -8.80
C SER A 100 10.46 -8.11 -9.96
N ALA A 101 11.13 -8.18 -11.11
CA ALA A 101 10.62 -8.89 -12.28
C ALA A 101 10.55 -10.41 -12.07
N LEU A 102 11.57 -10.99 -11.43
CA LEU A 102 11.63 -12.42 -11.09
C LEU A 102 10.56 -12.80 -10.09
N VAL A 103 10.45 -12.05 -8.99
CA VAL A 103 9.43 -12.30 -7.96
C VAL A 103 8.04 -12.17 -8.57
N THR A 104 7.76 -11.09 -9.31
CA THR A 104 6.46 -10.88 -9.99
C THR A 104 6.09 -12.07 -10.87
N MET A 105 7.05 -12.57 -11.66
CA MET A 105 6.82 -13.74 -12.50
C MET A 105 6.52 -14.99 -11.68
N ALA A 106 7.34 -15.26 -10.66
CA ALA A 106 7.20 -16.44 -9.82
C ALA A 106 5.83 -16.49 -9.12
N VAL A 107 5.42 -15.40 -8.46
CA VAL A 107 4.16 -15.34 -7.73
C VAL A 107 2.95 -15.47 -8.66
N SER A 108 3.03 -14.89 -9.87
CA SER A 108 1.97 -14.99 -10.90
C SER A 108 1.70 -16.39 -11.40
N ARG A 109 2.60 -17.35 -11.14
CA ARG A 109 2.48 -18.75 -11.58
C ARG A 109 2.16 -19.71 -10.45
N VAL A 110 2.13 -19.22 -9.21
CA VAL A 110 1.95 -20.05 -8.02
C VAL A 110 0.73 -19.61 -7.22
N TYR A 111 0.59 -18.32 -6.89
CA TYR A 111 -0.52 -17.87 -6.06
C TYR A 111 -1.91 -18.11 -6.67
N PRO A 112 -2.14 -17.95 -7.99
CA PRO A 112 -3.45 -18.25 -8.61
C PRO A 112 -3.84 -19.74 -8.66
N LEU A 113 -2.96 -20.67 -8.28
CA LEU A 113 -3.26 -22.10 -8.45
C LEU A 113 -4.51 -22.47 -7.64
N PRO A 114 -5.56 -23.05 -8.23
CA PRO A 114 -6.82 -23.29 -7.55
C PRO A 114 -6.66 -24.33 -6.43
N LEU A 115 -7.43 -24.16 -5.36
CA LEU A 115 -7.45 -25.09 -4.22
C LEU A 115 -7.87 -26.51 -4.60
N ARG A 116 -8.67 -26.65 -5.67
CA ARG A 116 -9.11 -27.93 -6.22
C ARG A 116 -8.76 -28.00 -7.69
N ASN A 117 -8.51 -29.23 -8.17
CA ASN A 117 -8.24 -29.45 -9.58
C ASN A 117 -9.46 -28.99 -10.41
N PRO A 118 -9.29 -28.13 -11.43
CA PRO A 118 -10.39 -27.74 -12.30
C PRO A 118 -10.98 -28.99 -12.99
N PRO A 119 -12.30 -29.06 -13.21
CA PRO A 119 -12.86 -30.11 -14.04
C PRO A 119 -12.31 -29.95 -15.45
N ILE A 120 -11.38 -30.83 -15.83
CA ILE A 120 -10.93 -30.95 -17.21
C ILE A 120 -12.14 -31.47 -17.97
N ALA A 121 -12.58 -30.76 -19.02
CA ALA A 121 -13.81 -31.07 -19.76
C ALA A 121 -13.79 -32.43 -20.51
N PHE A 122 -12.81 -33.29 -20.25
CA PHE A 122 -12.68 -34.64 -20.81
C PHE A 122 -11.94 -35.54 -19.82
N ASP A 123 -12.61 -35.98 -18.75
CA ASP A 123 -12.56 -37.38 -18.30
C ASP A 123 -13.56 -37.60 -17.15
N ASP A 124 -14.53 -38.49 -17.36
CA ASP A 124 -15.54 -38.94 -16.39
C ASP A 124 -14.95 -39.88 -15.30
N ALA A 125 -13.70 -39.66 -14.90
CA ALA A 125 -12.99 -40.51 -13.96
C ALA A 125 -12.09 -39.68 -13.03
N ALA A 126 -12.65 -38.73 -12.29
CA ALA A 126 -11.97 -38.13 -11.13
C ALA A 126 -11.82 -39.19 -10.01
N SER A 127 -10.83 -40.08 -10.17
CA SER A 127 -10.40 -41.04 -9.16
C SER A 127 -9.65 -40.29 -8.06
N GLY A 128 -9.80 -40.70 -6.79
CA GLY A 128 -9.22 -40.02 -5.61
C GLY A 128 -7.72 -39.74 -5.69
N ASP A 129 -6.95 -40.57 -6.41
CA ASP A 129 -5.50 -40.43 -6.59
C ASP A 129 -5.07 -39.17 -7.37
N GLN A 130 -5.88 -38.67 -8.31
CA GLN A 130 -5.51 -37.45 -9.07
C GLN A 130 -5.72 -36.16 -8.26
N ALA A 131 -6.67 -36.16 -7.32
CA ALA A 131 -6.90 -35.02 -6.42
C ALA A 131 -5.79 -34.90 -5.37
N GLN A 132 -5.28 -36.03 -4.88
CA GLN A 132 -4.15 -36.07 -3.95
C GLN A 132 -2.86 -35.56 -4.61
N ASN A 133 -2.62 -35.92 -5.88
CA ASN A 133 -1.51 -35.41 -6.67
C ASN A 133 -1.59 -33.88 -6.89
N HIS A 134 -2.77 -33.31 -7.18
CA HIS A 134 -2.92 -31.85 -7.33
C HIS A 134 -2.53 -31.08 -6.06
N SER A 135 -3.03 -31.49 -4.91
CA SER A 135 -2.74 -30.82 -3.63
C SER A 135 -1.24 -30.84 -3.31
N GLU A 136 -0.58 -31.99 -3.52
CA GLU A 136 0.87 -32.14 -3.34
C GLU A 136 1.68 -31.26 -4.31
N LEU A 137 1.24 -31.16 -5.58
CA LEU A 137 1.89 -30.30 -6.57
C LEU A 137 1.74 -28.80 -6.26
N VAL A 138 0.58 -28.38 -5.77
CA VAL A 138 0.35 -27.00 -5.30
C VAL A 138 1.23 -26.72 -4.09
N ALA A 139 1.21 -27.59 -3.08
CA ALA A 139 2.02 -27.45 -1.86
C ALA A 139 3.53 -27.39 -2.19
N GLY A 140 4.00 -28.27 -3.08
CA GLY A 140 5.39 -28.25 -3.55
C GLY A 140 5.76 -27.00 -4.33
N SER A 141 4.81 -26.40 -5.07
CA SER A 141 5.03 -25.13 -5.77
C SER A 141 5.09 -23.94 -4.81
N LEU A 142 4.25 -23.93 -3.77
CA LEU A 142 4.27 -22.91 -2.71
C LEU A 142 5.57 -22.99 -1.91
N SER A 143 5.92 -24.16 -1.40
CA SER A 143 7.17 -24.35 -0.63
C SER A 143 8.41 -23.96 -1.43
N ALA A 144 8.46 -24.28 -2.74
CA ALA A 144 9.56 -23.87 -3.61
C ALA A 144 9.58 -22.35 -3.87
N LEU A 145 8.41 -21.69 -3.94
CA LEU A 145 8.31 -20.23 -4.03
C LEU A 145 8.83 -19.59 -2.74
N ASP A 146 8.37 -20.05 -1.58
CA ASP A 146 8.77 -19.50 -0.29
C ASP A 146 10.27 -19.66 -0.06
N GLN A 147 10.83 -20.81 -0.44
CA GLN A 147 12.27 -21.01 -0.45
C GLN A 147 12.96 -20.02 -1.41
N PHE A 148 12.48 -19.85 -2.64
CA PHE A 148 13.04 -18.88 -3.57
C PHE A 148 13.05 -17.44 -3.01
N LEU A 149 11.96 -17.00 -2.37
CA LEU A 149 11.88 -15.69 -1.72
C LEU A 149 12.85 -15.58 -0.54
N ALA A 150 12.96 -16.63 0.28
CA ALA A 150 13.88 -16.71 1.41
C ALA A 150 15.35 -16.61 0.96
N GLU A 151 15.71 -17.21 -0.17
CA GLU A 151 17.08 -17.12 -0.71
C GLU A 151 17.40 -15.73 -1.26
N LEU A 152 16.43 -15.06 -1.89
CA LEU A 152 16.58 -13.65 -2.29
C LEU A 152 16.83 -12.74 -1.08
N LEU A 153 16.05 -12.91 -0.02
CA LEU A 153 16.23 -12.15 1.21
C LEU A 153 17.54 -12.52 1.92
N SER A 154 17.93 -13.79 1.91
CA SER A 154 19.19 -14.23 2.48
C SER A 154 20.41 -13.69 1.73
N LYS A 155 20.29 -13.46 0.41
CA LYS A 155 21.38 -12.86 -0.37
C LYS A 155 21.65 -11.41 0.02
N ASP A 156 20.59 -10.63 0.25
CA ASP A 156 20.66 -9.25 0.72
C ASP A 156 19.68 -9.04 1.89
N ARG A 157 20.19 -9.15 3.12
CA ARG A 157 19.39 -9.08 4.36
C ARG A 157 19.17 -7.65 4.83
N THR A 158 18.89 -6.73 3.91
CA THR A 158 18.60 -5.33 4.24
C THR A 158 17.09 -5.09 4.40
N PRO A 159 16.69 -4.09 5.22
CA PRO A 159 15.32 -3.61 5.25
C PRO A 159 14.77 -3.23 3.86
N ASP A 160 15.63 -2.66 3.00
CA ASP A 160 15.27 -2.22 1.66
C ASP A 160 14.92 -3.40 0.74
N ASN A 161 15.68 -4.49 0.80
CA ASN A 161 15.37 -5.71 0.04
C ASN A 161 14.11 -6.42 0.57
N LEU A 162 13.92 -6.46 1.90
CA LEU A 162 12.66 -6.97 2.47
C LEU A 162 11.46 -6.14 1.98
N GLN A 163 11.57 -4.81 2.03
CA GLN A 163 10.54 -3.90 1.54
C GLN A 163 10.28 -4.10 0.04
N LEU A 164 11.34 -4.28 -0.76
CA LEU A 164 11.23 -4.53 -2.19
C LEU A 164 10.41 -5.79 -2.47
N ILE A 165 10.73 -6.91 -1.81
CA ILE A 165 10.01 -8.17 -1.99
C ILE A 165 8.55 -7.99 -1.57
N ILE A 166 8.27 -7.47 -0.36
CA ILE A 166 6.90 -7.24 0.13
C ILE A 166 6.11 -6.34 -0.83
N ARG A 167 6.71 -5.27 -1.36
CA ARG A 167 6.06 -4.37 -2.32
C ARG A 167 5.59 -5.10 -3.58
N VAL A 168 6.37 -6.07 -4.07
CA VAL A 168 5.97 -6.89 -5.22
C VAL A 168 4.82 -7.85 -4.87
N LEU A 169 4.70 -8.24 -3.59
CA LEU A 169 3.65 -9.11 -3.10
C LEU A 169 2.31 -8.37 -2.83
N VAL A 170 2.33 -7.05 -2.62
CA VAL A 170 1.12 -6.24 -2.30
C VAL A 170 -0.08 -6.50 -3.24
N PRO A 171 0.06 -6.62 -4.57
CA PRO A 171 -1.08 -6.93 -5.44
C PRO A 171 -1.81 -8.24 -5.07
N TRP A 172 -1.09 -9.22 -4.52
CA TRP A 172 -1.63 -10.52 -4.09
C TRP A 172 -2.26 -10.45 -2.71
N LEU A 173 -1.69 -9.64 -1.81
CA LEU A 173 -2.36 -9.28 -0.55
C LEU A 173 -3.71 -8.61 -0.80
N ASN A 174 -3.84 -7.86 -1.89
CA ASN A 174 -5.07 -7.16 -2.28
C ASN A 174 -5.89 -7.94 -3.31
N SER A 175 -5.70 -9.27 -3.41
CA SER A 175 -6.52 -10.10 -4.30
C SER A 175 -7.96 -10.21 -3.79
N LYS A 176 -8.91 -10.29 -4.73
CA LYS A 176 -10.30 -10.64 -4.43
C LYS A 176 -10.42 -12.08 -3.92
N GLN A 177 -9.48 -12.96 -4.26
CA GLN A 177 -9.48 -14.36 -3.87
C GLN A 177 -8.84 -14.55 -2.49
N GLU A 178 -9.58 -15.13 -1.55
CA GLU A 178 -9.11 -15.34 -0.18
C GLU A 178 -7.82 -16.19 -0.13
N TYR A 179 -7.78 -17.31 -0.86
CA TYR A 179 -6.62 -18.21 -0.85
C TYR A 179 -5.35 -17.57 -1.43
N GLU A 180 -5.48 -16.62 -2.36
CA GLU A 180 -4.33 -15.86 -2.89
C GLU A 180 -3.78 -14.92 -1.82
N ARG A 181 -4.66 -14.21 -1.10
CA ARG A 181 -4.27 -13.35 0.03
C ARG A 181 -3.60 -14.16 1.13
N GLU A 182 -4.17 -15.30 1.49
CA GLU A 182 -3.64 -16.17 2.54
C GLU A 182 -2.24 -16.71 2.20
N ARG A 183 -2.05 -17.23 0.98
CA ARG A 183 -0.72 -17.70 0.51
C ARG A 183 0.30 -16.58 0.53
N CYS A 184 -0.07 -15.40 0.01
CA CYS A 184 0.81 -14.24 0.00
C CYS A 184 1.20 -13.80 1.41
N LEU A 185 0.25 -13.78 2.34
CA LEU A 185 0.50 -13.39 3.72
C LEU A 185 1.39 -14.40 4.45
N ASN A 186 1.23 -15.71 4.17
CA ASN A 186 2.11 -16.74 4.71
C ASN A 186 3.55 -16.58 4.20
N SER A 187 3.75 -16.28 2.91
CA SER A 187 5.11 -15.97 2.39
C SER A 187 5.73 -14.76 3.09
N ILE A 188 4.94 -13.70 3.35
CA ILE A 188 5.42 -12.51 4.08
C ILE A 188 5.79 -12.88 5.53
N TRP A 189 4.95 -13.68 6.20
CA TRP A 189 5.23 -14.16 7.55
C TRP A 189 6.56 -14.92 7.61
N GLU A 190 6.81 -15.86 6.68
CA GLU A 190 8.06 -16.61 6.61
C GLU A 190 9.27 -15.71 6.34
N LEU A 191 9.15 -14.75 5.43
CA LEU A 191 10.20 -13.75 5.15
C LEU A 191 10.54 -12.91 6.39
N MET A 192 9.52 -12.47 7.13
CA MET A 192 9.72 -11.70 8.35
C MET A 192 10.32 -12.54 9.47
N MET A 193 9.94 -13.83 9.58
CA MET A 193 10.54 -14.76 10.55
C MET A 193 12.02 -14.96 10.23
N LEU A 194 12.33 -15.18 8.96
CA LEU A 194 13.70 -15.27 8.48
C LEU A 194 14.48 -13.99 8.79
N TYR A 195 13.92 -12.82 8.48
CA TYR A 195 14.56 -11.53 8.79
C TYR A 195 14.82 -11.37 10.30
N SER A 196 13.80 -11.60 11.13
CA SER A 196 13.87 -11.46 12.60
C SER A 196 14.89 -12.37 13.27
N SER A 197 15.07 -13.60 12.75
CA SER A 197 16.06 -14.56 13.28
C SER A 197 17.52 -14.15 13.04
N HIS A 198 17.77 -13.26 12.08
CA HIS A 198 19.11 -12.81 11.71
C HIS A 198 19.47 -11.42 12.25
N ILE A 199 18.56 -10.76 12.98
CA ILE A 199 18.88 -9.51 13.66
C ILE A 199 19.72 -9.85 14.89
N GLU A 200 21.02 -9.58 14.80
CA GLU A 200 21.94 -9.68 15.93
C GLU A 200 21.63 -8.58 16.95
N SER A 201 21.43 -8.97 18.21
CA SER A 201 21.29 -8.02 19.32
C SER A 201 22.55 -7.16 19.43
N GLY A 202 22.43 -5.85 19.23
CA GLY A 202 23.53 -4.88 19.36
C GLY A 202 24.09 -4.35 18.04
N VAL A 203 23.72 -4.92 16.87
CA VAL A 203 24.04 -4.32 15.57
C VAL A 203 22.94 -3.33 15.19
N PHE A 204 23.25 -2.03 15.30
CA PHE A 204 22.31 -0.97 14.97
C PHE A 204 22.12 -0.88 13.45
N ARG A 205 21.04 -1.48 12.94
CA ARG A 205 20.51 -1.21 11.60
C ARG A 205 19.04 -0.84 11.75
N MET A 206 18.75 0.44 11.55
CA MET A 206 17.38 0.95 11.62
C MET A 206 16.47 0.17 10.68
N PHE A 207 15.35 -0.33 11.21
CA PHE A 207 14.30 -0.94 10.40
C PHE A 207 13.48 0.16 9.71
N ASN A 208 14.06 0.75 8.66
CA ASN A 208 13.57 1.94 7.95
C ASN A 208 12.27 1.74 7.14
N CYS A 209 11.76 0.51 7.05
CA CYS A 209 10.54 0.16 6.32
C CYS A 209 9.37 -0.26 7.23
N PHE A 210 9.51 -0.09 8.55
CA PHE A 210 8.49 -0.38 9.56
C PHE A 210 7.11 0.22 9.25
N GLY A 211 7.05 1.51 8.91
CA GLY A 211 5.79 2.20 8.57
C GLY A 211 5.09 1.57 7.37
N PHE A 212 5.84 1.28 6.32
CA PHE A 212 5.35 0.58 5.13
C PHE A 212 4.84 -0.84 5.43
N VAL A 213 5.61 -1.64 6.19
CA VAL A 213 5.23 -3.02 6.51
C VAL A 213 3.94 -3.03 7.33
N LEU A 214 3.84 -2.20 8.37
CA LEU A 214 2.64 -2.11 9.20
C LEU A 214 1.43 -1.67 8.39
N GLY A 215 1.53 -0.59 7.62
CA GLY A 215 0.41 -0.10 6.81
C GLY A 215 -0.06 -1.11 5.77
N THR A 216 0.84 -1.96 5.26
CA THR A 216 0.52 -3.05 4.33
C THR A 216 -0.25 -4.19 5.01
N LEU A 217 0.08 -4.51 6.27
CA LEU A 217 -0.49 -5.64 7.01
C LEU A 217 -1.84 -5.32 7.67
N VAL A 218 -2.04 -4.07 8.11
CA VAL A 218 -3.23 -3.63 8.85
C VAL A 218 -4.57 -4.02 8.20
N PRO A 219 -4.79 -3.84 6.88
CA PRO A 219 -6.06 -4.23 6.25
C PRO A 219 -6.39 -5.73 6.47
N ARG A 220 -5.37 -6.59 6.50
CA ARG A 220 -5.53 -8.03 6.69
C ARG A 220 -5.90 -8.41 8.13
N CYS A 221 -5.62 -7.56 9.13
CA CYS A 221 -6.06 -7.77 10.51
C CYS A 221 -7.59 -7.69 10.68
N THR A 222 -8.31 -7.13 9.71
CA THR A 222 -9.77 -7.06 9.65
C THR A 222 -10.35 -7.80 8.43
N ASP A 223 -9.57 -8.73 7.85
CA ASP A 223 -10.04 -9.60 6.76
C ASP A 223 -11.23 -10.47 7.22
N SER A 224 -12.10 -10.86 6.30
CA SER A 224 -13.23 -11.75 6.59
C SER A 224 -12.78 -13.14 7.06
N SER A 225 -11.60 -13.58 6.60
CA SER A 225 -11.01 -14.88 6.96
C SER A 225 -10.28 -14.84 8.29
N ILE A 226 -10.67 -15.71 9.23
CA ILE A 226 -10.05 -15.82 10.57
C ILE A 226 -8.57 -16.21 10.45
N SER A 227 -8.24 -17.12 9.52
CA SER A 227 -6.87 -17.56 9.27
C SER A 227 -5.97 -16.39 8.89
N ILE A 228 -6.42 -15.59 7.91
CA ILE A 228 -5.71 -14.38 7.45
C ILE A 228 -5.54 -13.38 8.61
N ARG A 229 -6.57 -13.15 9.41
CA ARG A 229 -6.45 -12.23 10.56
C ARG A 229 -5.41 -12.69 11.57
N ASN A 230 -5.39 -13.98 11.91
CA ASN A 230 -4.41 -14.54 12.85
C ASN A 230 -2.98 -14.37 12.33
N THR A 231 -2.73 -14.73 11.07
CA THR A 231 -1.41 -14.56 10.46
C THR A 231 -1.02 -13.08 10.36
N ALA A 232 -1.97 -12.20 10.04
CA ALA A 232 -1.72 -10.76 9.96
C ALA A 232 -1.33 -10.17 11.32
N LEU A 233 -2.06 -10.49 12.39
CA LEU A 233 -1.72 -10.06 13.75
C LEU A 233 -0.37 -10.63 14.19
N THR A 234 -0.05 -11.87 13.82
CA THR A 234 1.29 -12.45 14.04
C THR A 234 2.38 -11.65 13.32
N CYS A 235 2.13 -11.21 12.08
CA CYS A 235 3.05 -10.35 11.34
C CYS A 235 3.14 -8.94 11.95
N ILE A 236 2.05 -8.38 12.48
CA ILE A 236 2.11 -7.11 13.23
C ILE A 236 3.02 -7.28 14.45
N HIS A 237 2.79 -8.30 15.28
CA HIS A 237 3.62 -8.59 16.44
C HIS A 237 5.11 -8.72 16.04
N LEU A 238 5.39 -9.51 15.00
CA LEU A 238 6.75 -9.70 14.50
C LEU A 238 7.39 -8.41 13.95
N SER A 239 6.60 -7.52 13.33
CA SER A 239 7.08 -6.19 12.91
C SER A 239 7.54 -5.38 14.11
N LEU A 240 6.75 -5.39 15.20
CA LEU A 240 7.09 -4.69 16.44
C LEU A 240 8.38 -5.28 17.04
N GLU A 241 8.50 -6.60 17.09
CA GLU A 241 9.71 -7.27 17.59
C GLU A 241 10.94 -6.92 16.76
N ILE A 242 10.84 -6.96 15.43
CA ILE A 242 11.93 -6.60 14.52
C ILE A 242 12.37 -5.15 14.79
N ASN A 243 11.42 -4.23 14.94
CA ASN A 243 11.72 -2.84 15.24
C ASN A 243 12.42 -2.68 16.60
N ASN A 244 11.95 -3.35 17.65
CA ASN A 244 12.59 -3.32 18.97
C ASN A 244 14.02 -3.91 18.93
N LYS A 245 14.20 -5.08 18.31
CA LYS A 245 15.52 -5.72 18.14
C LYS A 245 16.48 -4.80 17.38
N SER A 246 16.01 -4.11 16.34
CA SER A 246 16.81 -3.18 15.53
C SER A 246 17.34 -1.98 16.35
N GLN A 247 16.68 -1.67 17.46
CA GLN A 247 17.03 -0.61 18.40
C GLN A 247 17.65 -1.14 19.71
N SER A 248 17.93 -2.45 19.80
CA SER A 248 18.40 -3.13 21.03
C SER A 248 17.45 -2.99 22.23
N LEU A 249 16.15 -2.87 21.97
CA LEU A 249 15.09 -2.84 22.98
C LEU A 249 14.52 -4.24 23.22
N SER A 250 14.12 -4.53 24.47
CA SER A 250 13.49 -5.80 24.85
C SER A 250 11.99 -5.75 24.61
N SER A 251 11.44 -6.70 23.84
CA SER A 251 9.98 -6.84 23.67
C SER A 251 9.29 -7.45 24.90
N LYS A 252 10.01 -8.17 25.77
CA LYS A 252 9.42 -8.88 26.93
C LYS A 252 8.87 -7.95 28.00
N GLU A 253 9.40 -6.73 28.08
CA GLU A 253 9.02 -5.72 29.07
C GLU A 253 8.05 -4.68 28.48
N ASP A 254 7.70 -4.85 27.20
CA ASP A 254 6.96 -3.86 26.44
C ASP A 254 5.45 -4.10 26.52
N THR A 255 4.80 -3.40 27.45
CA THR A 255 3.35 -3.58 27.71
C THR A 255 2.46 -3.26 26.52
N ASP A 256 2.95 -2.52 25.54
CA ASP A 256 2.17 -2.18 24.35
C ASP A 256 2.08 -3.37 23.36
N PHE A 257 2.92 -4.40 23.50
CA PHE A 257 2.81 -5.65 22.73
C PHE A 257 1.60 -6.47 23.18
N HIS A 258 1.28 -6.44 24.48
CA HIS A 258 0.16 -7.19 25.05
C HIS A 258 -1.17 -6.85 24.38
N GLY A 259 -1.36 -5.61 23.94
CA GLY A 259 -2.58 -5.23 23.20
C GLY A 259 -2.77 -6.02 21.91
N VAL A 260 -1.69 -6.37 21.19
CA VAL A 260 -1.76 -7.20 19.97
C VAL A 260 -1.93 -8.67 20.32
N ASP A 261 -1.27 -9.14 21.38
CA ASP A 261 -1.39 -10.53 21.84
C ASP A 261 -2.82 -10.84 22.34
N ASP A 262 -3.41 -9.91 23.08
CA ASP A 262 -4.78 -10.00 23.60
C ASP A 262 -5.81 -10.09 22.44
N LEU A 263 -5.56 -9.38 21.33
CA LEU A 263 -6.42 -9.49 20.14
C LEU A 263 -6.45 -10.90 19.59
N GLN A 264 -5.30 -11.60 19.49
CA GLN A 264 -5.23 -12.95 18.92
C GLN A 264 -6.16 -13.94 19.64
N SER A 265 -6.36 -13.77 20.95
CA SER A 265 -7.28 -14.60 21.73
C SER A 265 -8.77 -14.32 21.47
N ASN A 266 -9.11 -13.14 20.92
CA ASN A 266 -10.48 -12.62 20.85
C ASN A 266 -11.05 -12.45 19.42
N ILE A 267 -10.30 -12.75 18.36
CA ILE A 267 -10.75 -12.53 16.97
C ILE A 267 -11.62 -13.66 16.36
N GLN A 268 -12.27 -14.48 17.18
CA GLN A 268 -12.99 -15.68 16.72
C GLN A 268 -14.26 -15.38 15.90
N LYS A 269 -14.77 -14.15 15.95
CA LYS A 269 -15.96 -13.72 15.22
C LYS A 269 -15.61 -12.74 14.10
N SER A 270 -16.39 -12.78 13.03
CA SER A 270 -16.30 -11.84 11.89
C SER A 270 -17.49 -10.88 11.92
N ASP A 271 -17.55 -10.05 12.97
CA ASP A 271 -18.62 -9.06 13.17
C ASP A 271 -18.04 -7.63 13.33
N PRO A 272 -18.86 -6.58 13.14
CA PRO A 272 -18.40 -5.19 13.20
C PRO A 272 -17.78 -4.77 14.53
N GLU A 273 -18.24 -5.31 15.66
CA GLU A 273 -17.71 -4.99 16.98
C GLU A 273 -16.27 -5.52 17.13
N THR A 274 -16.05 -6.76 16.66
CA THR A 274 -14.72 -7.37 16.61
C THR A 274 -13.76 -6.56 15.73
N PHE A 275 -14.18 -6.15 14.53
CA PHE A 275 -13.34 -5.34 13.64
C PHE A 275 -13.05 -3.95 14.20
N HIS A 276 -14.02 -3.33 14.88
CA HIS A 276 -13.83 -2.04 15.55
C HIS A 276 -12.82 -2.15 16.70
N MET A 277 -12.93 -3.19 17.53
CA MET A 277 -11.99 -3.47 18.61
C MET A 277 -10.56 -3.65 18.07
N ILE A 278 -10.37 -4.48 17.04
CA ILE A 278 -9.08 -4.69 16.38
C ILE A 278 -8.51 -3.35 15.89
N SER A 279 -9.31 -2.58 15.13
CA SER A 279 -8.86 -1.32 14.54
C SER A 279 -8.47 -0.30 15.61
N LYS A 280 -9.26 -0.19 16.68
CA LYS A 280 -9.00 0.74 17.79
C LYS A 280 -7.71 0.40 18.52
N GLU A 281 -7.48 -0.88 18.81
CA GLU A 281 -6.28 -1.29 19.54
C GLU A 281 -5.03 -1.17 18.67
N LEU A 282 -5.11 -1.57 17.39
CA LEU A 282 -4.03 -1.33 16.43
C LEU A 282 -3.70 0.16 16.31
N ALA A 283 -4.69 1.05 16.16
CA ALA A 283 -4.43 2.49 16.08
C ALA A 283 -3.62 3.01 17.27
N LYS A 284 -3.95 2.59 18.50
CA LYS A 284 -3.21 2.98 19.71
C LYS A 284 -1.80 2.41 19.73
N THR A 285 -1.64 1.11 19.47
CA THR A 285 -0.33 0.46 19.50
C THR A 285 0.59 1.06 18.44
N LEU A 286 0.10 1.25 17.22
CA LEU A 286 0.88 1.84 16.14
C LEU A 286 1.23 3.30 16.42
N ALA A 287 0.32 4.10 16.99
CA ALA A 287 0.62 5.47 17.38
C ALA A 287 1.76 5.54 18.40
N LYS A 288 1.80 4.62 19.38
CA LYS A 288 2.88 4.55 20.38
C LYS A 288 4.20 4.03 19.82
N LYS A 289 4.16 3.07 18.87
CA LYS A 289 5.35 2.35 18.40
C LYS A 289 5.99 2.89 17.13
N ALA A 290 5.23 3.55 16.27
CA ALA A 290 5.75 4.15 15.04
C ALA A 290 6.79 5.23 15.36
N PRO A 291 8.04 5.13 14.91
CA PRO A 291 8.98 6.24 14.98
C PRO A 291 8.45 7.43 14.17
N SER A 292 8.64 8.68 14.63
CA SER A 292 8.14 9.88 13.92
C SER A 292 8.59 9.96 12.47
N ILE A 293 9.83 9.55 12.16
CA ILE A 293 10.36 9.54 10.79
C ILE A 293 9.63 8.56 9.85
N GLN A 294 8.88 7.59 10.40
CA GLN A 294 8.11 6.62 9.63
C GLN A 294 6.60 6.84 9.70
N LEU A 295 6.14 7.88 10.39
CA LEU A 295 4.72 8.18 10.57
C LEU A 295 4.05 8.50 9.22
N LEU A 296 4.71 9.29 8.36
CA LEU A 296 4.21 9.58 7.02
C LEU A 296 4.07 8.30 6.18
N SER A 297 5.13 7.48 6.13
CA SER A 297 5.11 6.22 5.38
C SER A 297 4.01 5.28 5.86
N LEU A 298 3.77 5.21 7.18
CA LEU A 298 2.65 4.45 7.74
C LEU A 298 1.30 5.01 7.29
N ALA A 299 1.08 6.31 7.42
CA ALA A 299 -0.17 6.96 7.06
C ALA A 299 -0.48 6.82 5.56
N GLU A 300 0.52 7.03 4.69
CA GLU A 300 0.39 6.85 3.23
C GLU A 300 0.10 5.39 2.85
N THR A 301 0.72 4.43 3.53
CA THR A 301 0.48 3.03 3.23
C THR A 301 -0.91 2.58 3.69
N LEU A 302 -1.36 3.05 4.86
CA LEU A 302 -2.75 2.85 5.32
C LEU A 302 -3.76 3.48 4.36
N LEU A 303 -3.44 4.66 3.82
CA LEU A 303 -4.24 5.33 2.82
C LEU A 303 -4.40 4.47 1.56
N GLN A 304 -3.36 3.77 1.11
CA GLN A 304 -3.49 2.79 0.02
C GLN A 304 -4.40 1.61 0.37
N GLY A 305 -4.63 1.32 1.65
CA GLY A 305 -5.55 0.30 2.14
C GLY A 305 -7.03 0.65 1.94
N LEU A 306 -7.38 1.93 1.71
CA LEU A 306 -8.78 2.35 1.52
C LEU A 306 -9.45 1.76 0.27
N LYS A 307 -8.66 1.42 -0.75
CA LYS A 307 -9.13 0.79 -2.00
C LYS A 307 -9.12 -0.73 -1.96
N ASP A 308 -8.85 -1.34 -0.81
CA ASP A 308 -8.83 -2.79 -0.67
C ASP A 308 -10.17 -3.41 -1.14
N PRO A 309 -10.16 -4.54 -1.88
CA PRO A 309 -11.39 -5.12 -2.40
C PRO A 309 -12.25 -5.78 -1.32
N VAL A 310 -11.71 -6.06 -0.12
CA VAL A 310 -12.45 -6.64 1.00
C VAL A 310 -13.01 -5.50 1.86
N PRO A 311 -14.35 -5.32 1.95
CA PRO A 311 -14.94 -4.16 2.62
C PRO A 311 -14.55 -3.99 4.10
N SER A 312 -14.40 -5.10 4.84
CA SER A 312 -13.97 -5.04 6.24
C SER A 312 -12.51 -4.61 6.37
N SER A 313 -11.64 -5.04 5.44
CA SER A 313 -10.23 -4.64 5.38
C SER A 313 -10.04 -3.18 5.01
N SER A 314 -10.78 -2.69 4.00
CA SER A 314 -10.73 -1.28 3.61
C SER A 314 -11.25 -0.38 4.72
N SER A 315 -12.32 -0.80 5.41
CA SER A 315 -12.86 -0.11 6.59
C SER A 315 -11.90 -0.12 7.77
N GLY A 316 -11.26 -1.26 8.06
CA GLY A 316 -10.25 -1.37 9.12
C GLY A 316 -9.05 -0.44 8.87
N ALA A 317 -8.59 -0.35 7.62
CA ALA A 317 -7.54 0.60 7.23
C ALA A 317 -7.94 2.05 7.51
N ALA A 318 -9.19 2.43 7.17
CA ALA A 318 -9.71 3.77 7.41
C ALA A 318 -9.79 4.11 8.91
N HIS A 319 -10.29 3.19 9.73
CA HIS A 319 -10.38 3.37 11.18
C HIS A 319 -9.02 3.46 11.85
N VAL A 320 -8.06 2.60 11.48
CA VAL A 320 -6.69 2.66 12.01
C VAL A 320 -6.02 3.97 11.60
N LEU A 321 -6.20 4.40 10.35
CA LEU A 321 -5.66 5.67 9.86
C LEU A 321 -6.26 6.87 10.60
N SER A 322 -7.58 6.94 10.76
CA SER A 322 -8.25 8.00 11.52
C SER A 322 -7.76 8.02 12.97
N GLY A 323 -7.70 6.86 13.65
CA GLY A 323 -7.18 6.79 15.02
C GLY A 323 -5.71 7.21 15.14
N LEU A 324 -4.87 6.85 14.17
CA LEU A 324 -3.46 7.27 14.13
C LEU A 324 -3.35 8.80 13.97
N LEU A 325 -4.10 9.39 13.04
CA LEU A 325 -4.11 10.84 12.83
C LEU A 325 -4.73 11.59 14.02
N GLN A 326 -5.72 11.00 14.69
CA GLN A 326 -6.30 11.60 15.89
C GLN A 326 -5.22 11.77 16.98
N LEU A 327 -4.38 10.75 17.16
CA LEU A 327 -3.34 10.72 18.18
C LEU A 327 -2.09 11.52 17.79
N ARG A 328 -1.71 11.53 16.51
CA ARG A 328 -0.40 12.03 16.05
C ARG A 328 -0.41 12.90 14.80
N GLY A 329 -1.58 13.32 14.33
CA GLY A 329 -1.74 14.13 13.13
C GLY A 329 -1.00 15.47 13.17
N ALA A 330 -0.78 16.03 14.36
CA ALA A 330 0.01 17.25 14.57
C ALA A 330 1.43 17.17 13.96
N GLU A 331 2.07 16.00 13.97
CA GLU A 331 3.43 15.79 13.44
C GLU A 331 3.51 15.85 11.91
N LEU A 332 2.38 15.66 11.21
CA LEU A 332 2.33 15.63 9.74
C LEU A 332 2.05 17.00 9.11
N ARG A 333 2.29 18.10 9.86
CA ARG A 333 1.99 19.47 9.42
C ARG A 333 2.53 19.81 8.02
N ALA A 334 3.78 19.44 7.74
CA ALA A 334 4.44 19.74 6.48
C ALA A 334 3.83 18.98 5.29
N GLU A 335 3.17 17.85 5.57
CA GLU A 335 2.71 16.89 4.55
C GLU A 335 1.20 16.95 4.33
N VAL A 336 0.49 17.88 4.99
CA VAL A 336 -0.98 17.98 4.93
C VAL A 336 -1.49 18.08 3.49
N ALA A 337 -0.86 18.93 2.65
CA ALA A 337 -1.27 19.09 1.27
C ALA A 337 -1.09 17.79 0.46
N HIS A 338 0.05 17.12 0.63
CA HIS A 338 0.33 15.83 -0.01
C HIS A 338 -0.68 14.76 0.44
N PHE A 339 -1.02 14.75 1.73
CA PHE A 339 -1.95 13.78 2.29
C PHE A 339 -3.40 14.00 1.80
N VAL A 340 -3.84 15.26 1.69
CA VAL A 340 -5.14 15.62 1.10
C VAL A 340 -5.20 15.21 -0.37
N GLU A 341 -4.12 15.41 -1.13
CA GLU A 341 -4.02 14.95 -2.51
C GLU A 341 -4.15 13.42 -2.60
N GLY A 342 -3.42 12.68 -1.75
CA GLY A 342 -3.52 11.24 -1.69
C GLY A 342 -4.93 10.75 -1.34
N LEU A 343 -5.60 11.38 -0.37
CA LEU A 343 -6.98 11.07 0.01
C LEU A 343 -7.94 11.27 -1.16
N HIS A 344 -7.85 12.41 -1.84
CA HIS A 344 -8.65 12.70 -3.02
C HIS A 344 -8.46 11.65 -4.13
N GLN A 345 -7.22 11.28 -4.43
CA GLN A 345 -6.92 10.23 -5.40
C GLN A 345 -7.57 8.90 -4.99
N GLN A 346 -7.47 8.52 -3.72
CA GLN A 346 -8.07 7.27 -3.24
C GLN A 346 -9.59 7.27 -3.26
N LEU A 347 -10.26 8.38 -2.94
CA LEU A 347 -11.75 8.47 -2.90
C LEU A 347 -12.40 7.95 -4.18
N SER A 348 -11.80 8.19 -5.34
CA SER A 348 -12.28 7.72 -6.65
C SER A 348 -12.16 6.20 -6.88
N HIS A 349 -11.37 5.51 -6.05
CA HIS A 349 -11.03 4.09 -6.16
C HIS A 349 -11.57 3.25 -4.99
N ILE A 350 -12.27 3.85 -4.03
CA ILE A 350 -12.88 3.12 -2.91
C ILE A 350 -14.09 2.34 -3.42
N HIS A 351 -14.13 1.04 -3.11
CA HIS A 351 -15.22 0.14 -3.54
C HIS A 351 -16.43 0.13 -2.59
N SER A 352 -16.21 0.43 -1.30
CA SER A 352 -17.22 0.35 -0.23
C SER A 352 -17.74 1.75 0.15
N PRO A 353 -19.07 2.01 0.07
CA PRO A 353 -19.64 3.29 0.51
C PRO A 353 -19.38 3.61 1.98
N GLN A 354 -19.31 2.57 2.83
CA GLN A 354 -18.94 2.74 4.23
C GLN A 354 -17.51 3.27 4.36
N THR A 355 -16.55 2.65 3.66
CA THR A 355 -15.16 3.11 3.65
C THR A 355 -15.03 4.50 3.05
N GLN A 356 -15.86 4.87 2.08
CA GLN A 356 -15.89 6.24 1.54
C GLN A 356 -16.27 7.25 2.64
N SER A 357 -17.30 6.95 3.44
CA SER A 357 -17.67 7.80 4.59
C SER A 357 -16.57 7.86 5.65
N GLU A 358 -15.88 6.75 5.91
CA GLU A 358 -14.78 6.67 6.87
C GLU A 358 -13.54 7.42 6.37
N ALA A 359 -13.25 7.38 5.07
CA ALA A 359 -12.18 8.17 4.44
C ALA A 359 -12.44 9.68 4.56
N LEU A 360 -13.70 10.11 4.45
CA LEU A 360 -14.08 11.50 4.70
C LEU A 360 -13.92 11.89 6.19
N GLU A 361 -14.05 10.94 7.12
CA GLU A 361 -13.72 11.17 8.54
C GLU A 361 -12.23 11.37 8.76
N VAL A 362 -11.37 10.71 7.96
CA VAL A 362 -9.92 10.96 7.97
C VAL A 362 -9.60 12.42 7.61
N VAL A 363 -10.29 12.99 6.61
CA VAL A 363 -10.14 14.42 6.24
C VAL A 363 -10.50 15.33 7.43
N ARG A 364 -11.62 15.04 8.11
CA ARG A 364 -12.03 15.80 9.30
C ARG A 364 -11.02 15.68 10.43
N THR A 365 -10.51 14.48 10.69
CA THR A 365 -9.50 14.23 11.73
C THR A 365 -8.22 15.02 11.43
N LEU A 366 -7.80 15.09 10.17
CA LEU A 366 -6.65 15.91 9.77
C LEU A 366 -6.92 17.41 9.97
N ALA A 367 -8.14 17.88 9.65
CA ALA A 367 -8.55 19.27 9.85
C ALA A 367 -8.65 19.66 11.33
N GLN A 368 -8.92 18.72 12.25
CA GLN A 368 -8.87 18.98 13.69
C GLN A 368 -7.46 19.40 14.15
N HIS A 369 -6.41 18.90 13.51
CA HIS A 369 -5.02 19.30 13.78
C HIS A 369 -4.58 20.51 12.94
N HIS A 370 -4.97 20.56 11.66
CA HIS A 370 -4.43 21.51 10.68
C HIS A 370 -5.49 22.12 9.77
N SER A 371 -6.59 22.64 10.34
CA SER A 371 -7.74 23.19 9.60
C SER A 371 -7.36 24.12 8.44
N SER A 372 -6.52 25.13 8.69
CA SER A 372 -6.11 26.08 7.64
C SER A 372 -5.31 25.44 6.51
N LEU A 373 -4.47 24.44 6.80
CA LEU A 373 -3.70 23.74 5.77
C LEU A 373 -4.59 22.82 4.93
N VAL A 374 -5.57 22.16 5.55
CA VAL A 374 -6.56 21.34 4.83
C VAL A 374 -7.43 22.21 3.93
N VAL A 375 -7.93 23.33 4.45
CA VAL A 375 -8.72 24.32 3.68
C VAL A 375 -7.91 24.85 2.49
N ASN A 376 -6.67 25.29 2.72
CA ASN A 376 -5.81 25.78 1.64
C ASN A 376 -5.53 24.71 0.58
N ALA A 377 -5.30 23.46 0.99
CA ALA A 377 -5.12 22.35 0.06
C ALA A 377 -6.37 22.12 -0.80
N LEU A 378 -7.57 22.06 -0.20
CA LEU A 378 -8.83 21.89 -0.93
C LEU A 378 -9.12 23.06 -1.87
N LEU A 379 -8.81 24.28 -1.45
CA LEU A 379 -8.95 25.47 -2.30
C LEU A 379 -8.06 25.43 -3.53
N THR A 380 -7.00 24.61 -3.59
CA THR A 380 -6.09 24.52 -4.77
C THR A 380 -6.62 23.65 -5.92
N TYR A 381 -7.72 22.92 -5.70
CA TYR A 381 -8.33 22.09 -6.74
C TYR A 381 -8.94 22.93 -7.89
N PRO A 382 -8.97 22.38 -9.13
CA PRO A 382 -9.53 23.08 -10.27
C PRO A 382 -11.05 23.30 -10.10
N LEU A 383 -11.54 24.41 -10.67
CA LEU A 383 -12.96 24.74 -10.70
C LEU A 383 -13.60 24.38 -12.05
N PRO A 384 -14.85 23.89 -12.08
CA PRO A 384 -15.68 23.54 -10.92
C PRO A 384 -15.09 22.34 -10.17
N TYR A 385 -15.28 22.30 -8.84
CA TYR A 385 -14.82 21.19 -8.02
C TYR A 385 -15.41 19.86 -8.50
N ASP A 386 -14.60 18.81 -8.47
CA ASP A 386 -15.12 17.47 -8.67
C ASP A 386 -15.89 16.96 -7.46
N LYS A 387 -16.62 15.87 -7.67
CA LYS A 387 -17.49 15.25 -6.65
C LYS A 387 -16.76 14.98 -5.33
N HIS A 388 -15.52 14.49 -5.36
CA HIS A 388 -14.81 14.11 -4.14
C HIS A 388 -14.34 15.32 -3.36
N VAL A 389 -13.94 16.40 -4.04
CA VAL A 389 -13.65 17.68 -3.38
C VAL A 389 -14.91 18.25 -2.71
N CYS A 390 -16.07 18.21 -3.38
CA CYS A 390 -17.35 18.59 -2.79
C CYS A 390 -17.70 17.73 -1.55
N GLU A 391 -17.47 16.41 -1.63
CA GLU A 391 -17.65 15.50 -0.49
C GLU A 391 -16.71 15.85 0.69
N CYS A 392 -15.47 16.26 0.44
CA CYS A 392 -14.56 16.75 1.47
C CYS A 392 -15.08 18.02 2.15
N TRP A 393 -15.55 19.02 1.40
CA TRP A 393 -16.16 20.22 1.97
C TRP A 393 -17.40 19.90 2.80
N SER A 394 -18.25 19.02 2.28
CA SER A 394 -19.44 18.53 3.00
C SER A 394 -19.05 17.80 4.29
N ALA A 395 -17.96 17.04 4.29
CA ALA A 395 -17.47 16.34 5.47
C ALA A 395 -16.99 17.32 6.54
N LEU A 396 -16.21 18.34 6.18
CA LEU A 396 -15.77 19.39 7.12
C LEU A 396 -16.97 20.12 7.74
N ALA A 397 -18.02 20.36 6.96
CA ALA A 397 -19.26 21.00 7.38
C ALA A 397 -20.17 20.14 8.30
N LYS A 398 -19.88 18.84 8.50
CA LYS A 398 -20.62 17.99 9.45
C LYS A 398 -20.33 18.33 10.91
N ASP A 399 -19.20 18.99 11.19
CA ASP A 399 -18.87 19.52 12.52
C ASP A 399 -19.22 21.02 12.55
N PRO A 400 -20.26 21.45 13.28
CA PRO A 400 -20.70 22.84 13.26
C PRO A 400 -19.63 23.83 13.76
N ALA A 401 -18.79 23.44 14.72
CA ALA A 401 -17.77 24.33 15.27
C ALA A 401 -16.62 24.52 14.28
N MET A 402 -16.17 23.41 13.66
CA MET A 402 -15.18 23.46 12.58
C MET A 402 -15.73 24.21 11.37
N GLY A 403 -16.96 23.91 10.96
CA GLY A 403 -17.65 24.56 9.85
C GLY A 403 -17.72 26.07 10.04
N ALA A 404 -18.14 26.55 11.21
CA ALA A 404 -18.17 27.98 11.53
C ALA A 404 -16.77 28.62 11.45
N SER A 405 -15.74 27.95 11.97
CA SER A 405 -14.36 28.45 11.87
C SER A 405 -13.88 28.56 10.43
N ILE A 406 -14.22 27.60 9.58
CA ILE A 406 -13.84 27.60 8.16
C ILE A 406 -14.62 28.70 7.41
N VAL A 407 -15.92 28.86 7.67
CA VAL A 407 -16.73 29.93 7.07
C VAL A 407 -16.13 31.30 7.39
N ASN A 408 -15.76 31.55 8.65
CA ASN A 408 -15.11 32.82 9.02
C ASN A 408 -13.80 33.03 8.28
N HIS A 409 -12.97 31.99 8.14
CA HIS A 409 -11.72 32.07 7.39
C HIS A 409 -11.96 32.38 5.89
N LEU A 410 -12.95 31.75 5.28
CA LEU A 410 -13.32 32.02 3.88
C LEU A 410 -13.87 33.44 3.71
N LEU A 411 -14.64 33.96 4.67
CA LEU A 411 -15.12 35.34 4.67
C LEU A 411 -13.96 36.35 4.79
N GLU A 412 -13.00 36.10 5.69
CA GLU A 412 -11.78 36.91 5.80
C GLU A 412 -10.98 36.91 4.48
N MET A 413 -10.94 35.80 3.76
CA MET A 413 -10.33 35.76 2.42
C MET A 413 -11.07 36.63 1.41
N LEU A 414 -12.41 36.60 1.41
CA LEU A 414 -13.24 37.40 0.52
C LEU A 414 -13.13 38.90 0.80
N ASP A 415 -12.97 39.29 2.07
CA ASP A 415 -12.82 40.70 2.45
C ASP A 415 -11.43 41.26 2.16
N ASN A 416 -10.37 40.44 2.32
CA ASN A 416 -8.99 40.89 2.16
C ASN A 416 -8.49 40.86 0.71
N GLN A 417 -9.10 40.07 -0.17
CA GLN A 417 -8.71 39.95 -1.58
C GLN A 417 -9.70 40.66 -2.50
N GLY A 418 -9.18 41.42 -3.47
CA GLY A 418 -10.03 41.96 -4.53
C GLY A 418 -10.67 40.83 -5.32
N SER A 419 -11.97 40.92 -5.64
CA SER A 419 -12.68 39.84 -6.34
C SER A 419 -12.22 39.65 -7.79
N THR A 420 -11.55 40.63 -8.39
CA THR A 420 -11.10 40.57 -9.79
C THR A 420 -9.69 41.10 -9.96
N GLU A 421 -8.97 40.53 -10.92
CA GLU A 421 -7.63 40.95 -11.32
C GLU A 421 -7.55 41.16 -12.84
N TYR A 422 -6.49 41.83 -13.29
CA TYR A 422 -6.20 42.00 -14.72
C TYR A 422 -5.12 41.01 -15.14
N GLN A 423 -5.43 40.20 -16.15
CA GLN A 423 -4.48 39.26 -16.77
C GLN A 423 -4.25 39.62 -18.25
N PRO A 424 -3.11 39.22 -18.86
CA PRO A 424 -2.89 39.39 -20.28
C PRO A 424 -4.00 38.74 -21.12
N ASP A 425 -4.49 39.45 -22.13
CA ASP A 425 -5.50 38.91 -23.04
C ASP A 425 -4.88 37.83 -23.95
N PRO A 426 -5.34 36.56 -23.89
CA PRO A 426 -4.84 35.51 -24.78
C PRO A 426 -5.04 35.82 -26.27
N LYS A 427 -5.96 36.74 -26.59
CA LYS A 427 -6.32 37.13 -27.97
C LYS A 427 -5.64 38.42 -28.41
N SER A 428 -4.93 39.14 -27.53
CA SER A 428 -4.30 40.43 -27.85
C SER A 428 -2.94 40.60 -27.15
N GLN A 429 -1.89 40.80 -27.93
CA GLN A 429 -0.51 40.99 -27.41
C GLN A 429 -0.32 42.23 -26.54
N ARG A 430 -1.27 43.17 -26.52
CA ARG A 430 -1.21 44.43 -25.74
C ARG A 430 -2.44 44.67 -24.88
N GLY A 431 -3.38 43.73 -24.84
CA GLY A 431 -4.63 43.85 -24.07
C GLY A 431 -4.51 43.19 -22.70
N THR A 432 -5.27 43.70 -21.75
CA THR A 432 -5.55 43.01 -20.48
C THR A 432 -7.04 42.73 -20.38
N ILE A 433 -7.39 41.55 -19.90
CA ILE A 433 -8.76 41.18 -19.55
C ILE A 433 -8.92 41.20 -18.04
N ARG A 434 -10.09 41.64 -17.57
CA ARG A 434 -10.48 41.51 -16.17
C ARG A 434 -11.04 40.11 -15.95
N VAL A 435 -10.48 39.38 -15.01
CA VAL A 435 -10.89 38.02 -14.66
C VAL A 435 -11.20 37.92 -13.16
N ALA A 436 -11.98 36.93 -12.78
CA ALA A 436 -12.21 36.63 -11.36
C ALA A 436 -10.92 36.14 -10.71
N VAL A 437 -10.62 36.61 -9.50
CA VAL A 437 -9.52 36.05 -8.70
C VAL A 437 -9.89 34.63 -8.34
N ARG A 438 -9.00 33.71 -8.68
CA ARG A 438 -9.24 32.26 -8.58
C ARG A 438 -9.53 31.83 -7.14
N ASP A 439 -8.81 32.35 -6.16
CA ASP A 439 -8.98 31.98 -4.75
C ASP A 439 -10.29 32.49 -4.16
N VAL A 440 -10.73 33.69 -4.56
CA VAL A 440 -12.07 34.24 -4.21
C VAL A 440 -13.16 33.34 -4.80
N LEU A 441 -13.05 32.95 -6.06
CA LEU A 441 -14.03 32.07 -6.69
C LEU A 441 -14.05 30.68 -6.02
N ALA A 442 -12.88 30.14 -5.68
CA ALA A 442 -12.73 28.87 -4.96
C ALA A 442 -13.38 28.92 -3.56
N ALA A 443 -13.23 30.03 -2.84
CA ALA A 443 -13.88 30.27 -1.55
C ALA A 443 -15.41 30.36 -1.68
N ILE A 444 -15.93 31.02 -2.72
CA ILE A 444 -17.38 31.06 -3.00
C ILE A 444 -17.93 29.66 -3.27
N CYS A 445 -17.24 28.86 -4.10
CA CYS A 445 -17.62 27.48 -4.35
C CYS A 445 -17.55 26.62 -3.07
N ALA A 446 -16.55 26.82 -2.21
CA ALA A 446 -16.45 26.11 -0.94
C ALA A 446 -17.62 26.45 0.00
N LEU A 447 -17.98 27.74 0.12
CA LEU A 447 -19.15 28.18 0.89
C LEU A 447 -20.44 27.54 0.39
N GLN A 448 -20.62 27.46 -0.94
CA GLN A 448 -21.77 26.78 -1.54
C GLN A 448 -21.85 25.31 -1.10
N GLU A 449 -20.75 24.56 -1.20
CA GLU A 449 -20.73 23.14 -0.82
C GLU A 449 -20.96 22.95 0.69
N MET A 450 -20.36 23.80 1.53
CA MET A 450 -20.55 23.72 2.97
C MET A 450 -22.01 24.00 3.37
N PHE A 451 -22.65 25.04 2.83
CA PHE A 451 -24.03 25.37 3.18
C PHE A 451 -25.08 24.42 2.61
N ASN A 452 -24.71 23.55 1.66
CA ASN A 452 -25.55 22.42 1.24
C ASN A 452 -25.60 21.30 2.29
N THR A 453 -24.79 21.37 3.36
CA THR A 453 -24.79 20.38 4.45
C THR A 453 -25.78 20.78 5.54
N ALA A 454 -26.71 19.88 5.90
CA ALA A 454 -27.76 20.15 6.88
C ALA A 454 -27.26 20.62 8.26
N GLY A 455 -26.07 20.18 8.68
CA GLY A 455 -25.44 20.60 9.93
C GLY A 455 -25.08 22.10 10.00
N MET A 456 -25.04 22.79 8.86
CA MET A 456 -24.64 24.19 8.76
C MET A 456 -25.79 25.19 8.92
N GLU A 457 -27.03 24.75 9.18
CA GLU A 457 -28.20 25.64 9.24
C GLU A 457 -28.05 26.79 10.25
N SER A 458 -27.58 26.51 11.48
CA SER A 458 -27.37 27.55 12.50
C SER A 458 -26.28 28.52 12.08
N CYS A 459 -25.14 28.00 11.62
CA CYS A 459 -24.02 28.79 11.14
C CYS A 459 -24.44 29.68 9.96
N ALA A 460 -25.22 29.17 9.02
CA ALA A 460 -25.74 29.93 7.89
C ALA A 460 -26.65 31.08 8.33
N LYS A 461 -27.51 30.86 9.33
CA LYS A 461 -28.37 31.90 9.91
C LYS A 461 -27.55 32.98 10.61
N GLU A 462 -26.55 32.58 11.40
CA GLU A 462 -25.69 33.50 12.15
C GLU A 462 -24.79 34.33 11.21
N ALA A 463 -24.19 33.69 10.21
CA ALA A 463 -23.29 34.34 9.26
C ALA A 463 -24.00 34.99 8.06
N PHE A 464 -25.34 34.92 7.98
CA PHE A 464 -26.12 35.33 6.80
C PHE A 464 -25.76 36.73 6.31
N GLY A 465 -25.70 37.72 7.20
CA GLY A 465 -25.42 39.11 6.82
C GLY A 465 -24.04 39.28 6.19
N GLN A 466 -23.02 38.61 6.75
CA GLN A 466 -21.65 38.67 6.24
C GLN A 466 -21.52 37.93 4.91
N VAL A 467 -22.04 36.71 4.83
CA VAL A 467 -22.05 35.90 3.59
C VAL A 467 -22.79 36.63 2.48
N PHE A 468 -23.99 37.17 2.76
CA PHE A 468 -24.78 37.90 1.78
C PHE A 468 -24.04 39.13 1.24
N SER A 469 -23.44 39.93 2.14
CA SER A 469 -22.67 41.11 1.75
C SER A 469 -21.45 40.74 0.89
N ALA A 470 -20.66 39.77 1.32
CA ALA A 470 -19.46 39.32 0.60
C ALA A 470 -19.80 38.80 -0.80
N LEU A 471 -20.84 37.96 -0.92
CA LEU A 471 -21.30 37.43 -2.21
C LEU A 471 -21.86 38.53 -3.13
N LEU A 472 -22.60 39.51 -2.58
CA LEU A 472 -23.12 40.63 -3.35
C LEU A 472 -22.00 41.52 -3.90
N LEU A 473 -20.98 41.81 -3.09
CA LEU A 473 -19.81 42.60 -3.50
C LEU A 473 -18.98 41.86 -4.56
N ALA A 474 -18.78 40.55 -4.41
CA ALA A 474 -18.10 39.73 -5.41
C ALA A 474 -18.88 39.71 -6.74
N ALA A 475 -20.19 39.48 -6.69
CA ALA A 475 -21.06 39.49 -7.86
C ALA A 475 -21.06 40.86 -8.56
N ALA A 476 -21.17 41.95 -7.81
CA ALA A 476 -21.09 43.32 -8.32
C ALA A 476 -19.75 43.56 -9.04
N SER A 477 -18.64 43.09 -8.46
CA SER A 477 -17.31 43.19 -9.05
C SER A 477 -17.21 42.41 -10.37
N TYR A 478 -17.78 41.21 -10.44
CA TYR A 478 -17.79 40.38 -11.65
C TYR A 478 -18.58 41.01 -12.80
N VAL A 479 -19.63 41.77 -12.52
CA VAL A 479 -20.42 42.49 -13.55
C VAL A 479 -19.92 43.91 -13.84
N GLY A 480 -18.77 44.30 -13.27
CA GLY A 480 -18.13 45.57 -13.59
C GLY A 480 -18.53 46.77 -12.73
N VAL A 481 -19.30 46.56 -11.66
CA VAL A 481 -19.66 47.64 -10.72
C VAL A 481 -18.43 48.01 -9.89
N SER A 482 -18.15 49.31 -9.81
CA SER A 482 -17.02 49.83 -9.02
C SER A 482 -17.41 49.95 -7.55
N ALA A 483 -16.49 49.61 -6.64
CA ALA A 483 -16.70 49.84 -5.21
C ALA A 483 -16.92 51.34 -4.94
N VAL A 484 -17.92 51.68 -4.14
CA VAL A 484 -18.20 53.07 -3.77
C VAL A 484 -17.06 53.53 -2.86
N SER A 485 -16.16 54.37 -3.38
CA SER A 485 -15.13 55.02 -2.57
C SER A 485 -15.80 56.02 -1.64
N PHE A 486 -16.05 55.64 -0.39
CA PHE A 486 -16.35 56.60 0.67
C PHE A 486 -15.08 57.40 0.95
N THR A 487 -14.93 58.54 0.28
CA THR A 487 -14.07 59.60 0.79
C THR A 487 -14.74 60.17 2.04
N PRO A 488 -14.18 60.01 3.25
CA PRO A 488 -14.74 60.65 4.41
C PRO A 488 -14.66 62.16 4.17
N THR A 489 -15.81 62.81 4.04
CA THR A 489 -15.91 64.25 4.05
C THR A 489 -15.42 64.73 5.41
N THR A 490 -14.20 65.25 5.46
CA THR A 490 -13.72 66.10 6.54
C THR A 490 -14.63 67.32 6.62
N THR A 491 -15.50 67.34 7.62
CA THR A 491 -16.19 68.55 8.10
C THR A 491 -15.66 68.91 9.46
#